data_AF-A0A4R3MJF4-F1
#
_entry.id   AF-A0A4R3MJF4-F1
#
_cell.length_a   1.000
_cell.length_b   1.000
_cell.length_c   1.000
_cell.angle_alpha   90.00
_cell.angle_beta   90.00
_cell.angle_gamma   90.00
#
_symmetry.space_group_name_H-M   'P 1'
#
loop_
_entity.id
_entity.type
_entity.pdbx_description
1 polymer ?
#
loop_
_entity_poly.entity_id
_entity_poly.type
_entity_poly.pdbx_seq_one_letter_code
_entity_poly.pdbx_strand_id
1 'polypeptide(L)' 'MKKHPLWLNIYLVIGIIISFFALIKSYIDKINLPPNVCPIEKNNNILYLGIFLLISYLVIAFGYDWYNKNIKSSN' A
#
# COMPACT_ATOMS: atom_id res chain seq x y z
N MET A 1 -7.90 18.69 11.49
CA MET A 1 -7.75 17.46 10.67
C MET A 1 -9.10 16.75 10.61
N LYS A 2 -9.70 16.60 9.42
CA LYS A 2 -10.95 15.83 9.29
C LYS A 2 -10.63 14.36 9.58
N LYS A 3 -11.47 13.67 10.36
CA LYS A 3 -11.31 12.23 10.57
C LYS A 3 -11.63 11.50 9.26
N HIS A 4 -10.66 10.77 8.73
CA HIS A 4 -10.95 9.75 7.73
C HIS A 4 -11.88 8.69 8.32
N PRO A 5 -12.76 8.09 7.50
CA PRO A 5 -13.67 7.06 7.98
C PRO A 5 -12.88 5.83 8.42
N LEU A 6 -13.41 5.11 9.42
CA LEU A 6 -12.73 3.97 10.06
C LEU A 6 -12.25 2.92 9.04
N TRP A 7 -13.07 2.64 8.03
CA TRP A 7 -12.75 1.67 6.98
C TRP A 7 -11.50 2.03 6.18
N LEU A 8 -11.24 3.31 5.96
CA LEU A 8 -10.09 3.79 5.20
C LEU A 8 -8.79 3.61 6.00
N ASN A 9 -8.86 3.76 7.33
CA ASN A 9 -7.74 3.45 8.21
C ASN A 9 -7.45 1.94 8.25
N ILE A 10 -8.48 1.10 8.31
CA ILE A 10 -8.33 -0.37 8.26
C ILE A 10 -7.67 -0.78 6.95
N TYR A 11 -8.11 -0.20 5.83
CA TYR A 11 -7.51 -0.44 4.52
C TYR A 11 -6.02 -0.07 4.48
N LEU A 12 -5.64 1.08 5.03
CA LEU A 12 -4.24 1.48 5.13
C LEU A 12 -3.42 0.48 5.93
N VAL A 13 -3.91 0.05 7.10
CA VAL A 13 -3.22 -0.91 7.97
C VAL A 13 -2.99 -2.23 7.24
N ILE A 14 -3.99 -2.73 6.51
CA ILE A 14 -3.87 -3.94 5.69
C ILE A 14 -2.80 -3.75 4.61
N GLY A 15 -2.81 -2.62 3.90
CA GLY A 15 -1.81 -2.30 2.87
C GLY A 15 -0.39 -2.25 3.43
N ILE A 16 -0.21 -1.67 4.63
CA ILE A 16 1.08 -1.63 5.34
C ILE A 16 1.53 -3.05 5.69
N ILE A 17 0.67 -3.88 6.30
CA ILE A 17 1.01 -5.25 6.70
C ILE A 17 1.45 -6.08 5.49
N ILE A 18 0.70 -6.02 4.39
CA ILE A 18 1.02 -6.76 3.15
C ILE A 18 2.36 -6.28 2.57
N SER A 19 2.61 -4.98 2.57
CA SER A 19 3.86 -4.41 2.05
C SER A 19 5.07 -4.82 2.91
N PHE A 20 4.94 -4.80 4.24
CA PHE A 20 5.98 -5.30 5.15
C PHE A 20 6.24 -6.79 4.94
N PHE A 21 5.19 -7.59 4.81
CA PHE A 21 5.31 -9.02 4.53
C PHE A 21 6.04 -9.28 3.20
N ALA A 22 5.70 -8.53 2.16
CA ALA A 22 6.37 -8.62 0.86
C ALA A 22 7.85 -8.27 0.95
N LEU A 23 8.21 -7.22 1.69
CA LEU A 23 9.60 -6.82 1.92
C LEU A 23 10.40 -7.88 2.67
N ILE A 24 9.85 -8.42 3.77
CA ILE A 24 10.50 -9.48 4.54
C ILE A 24 10.73 -10.71 3.67
N LYS A 25 9.71 -11.13 2.91
CA LYS A 25 9.83 -12.28 2.01
C LYS A 25 10.90 -12.04 0.93
N SER A 26 10.90 -10.85 0.32
CA SER A 26 11.93 -10.48 -0.66
C SER A 26 13.35 -10.47 -0.08
N TYR A 27 13.51 -10.06 1.19
CA TYR A 27 14.78 -10.09 1.89
C TYR A 27 15.27 -11.52 2.16
N ILE A 28 14.38 -12.40 2.63
CA ILE A 28 14.69 -13.81 2.85
C ILE A 28 15.04 -14.49 1.53
N ASP A 29 14.28 -14.22 0.47
CA ASP A 29 14.57 -14.76 -0.86
C ASP A 29 15.98 -14.32 -1.30
N LYS A 30 16.34 -13.04 -1.15
CA LYS A 30 17.70 -12.55 -1.49
C LYS A 30 18.83 -13.24 -0.74
N ILE A 31 18.67 -13.56 0.55
CA ILE A 31 19.74 -14.19 1.34
C ILE A 31 20.01 -15.62 0.87
N ASN A 32 18.99 -16.33 0.40
CA ASN A 32 19.12 -17.72 -0.05
C ASN A 32 19.64 -17.83 -1.49
N LEU A 33 19.86 -16.71 -2.18
CA LEU A 33 20.35 -16.71 -3.54
C LEU A 33 21.88 -16.55 -3.58
N PRO A 34 22.57 -17.26 -4.50
CA PRO A 34 23.99 -17.06 -4.71
C PRO A 34 24.33 -15.60 -5.07
N PRO A 35 25.57 -15.16 -4.86
CA PRO A 35 25.99 -13.82 -5.28
C PRO A 35 25.74 -13.63 -6.78
N ASN A 36 25.31 -12.43 -7.16
CA ASN A 36 25.01 -11.99 -8.54
C ASN A 36 23.74 -12.53 -9.23
N VAL A 37 22.84 -13.24 -8.54
CA VAL A 37 21.52 -13.56 -9.11
C VAL A 37 20.42 -12.68 -8.51
N CYS A 38 19.65 -11.99 -9.36
CA CYS A 38 18.49 -11.24 -8.93
C CYS A 38 17.27 -12.19 -8.83
N PRO A 39 16.57 -12.25 -7.67
CA PRO A 39 15.35 -13.03 -7.53
C PRO A 39 14.19 -12.29 -8.20
N ILE A 40 14.09 -12.34 -9.53
CA ILE A 40 13.06 -11.61 -10.29
C ILE A 40 11.77 -12.43 -10.40
N GLU A 41 11.81 -13.74 -10.14
CA GLU A 41 10.81 -14.63 -10.75
C GLU A 41 9.81 -15.21 -9.75
N LYS A 42 10.17 -15.32 -8.47
CA LYS A 42 9.44 -16.24 -7.59
C LYS A 42 8.29 -15.62 -6.82
N ASN A 43 8.27 -14.29 -6.58
CA ASN A 43 7.26 -13.75 -5.64
C ASN A 43 6.91 -12.25 -5.75
N ASN A 44 7.15 -11.61 -6.89
CA ASN A 44 6.92 -10.17 -7.07
C ASN A 44 5.43 -9.78 -6.92
N ASN A 45 4.50 -10.72 -7.12
CA ASN A 45 3.06 -10.47 -7.06
C ASN A 45 2.61 -9.85 -5.72
N ILE A 46 3.15 -10.33 -4.59
CA ILE A 46 2.78 -9.79 -3.27
C ILE A 46 3.33 -8.37 -3.09
N LEU A 47 4.51 -8.10 -3.64
CA LEU A 47 5.14 -6.79 -3.61
C LEU A 47 4.36 -5.78 -4.47
N TYR A 48 3.97 -6.17 -5.69
CA TYR A 48 3.09 -5.37 -6.54
C TYR A 48 1.72 -5.16 -5.90
N LEU A 49 1.15 -6.17 -5.24
CA LEU A 49 -0.11 -6.04 -4.52
C LEU A 49 0.00 -5.01 -3.38
N GLY A 50 1.05 -5.08 -2.57
CA GLY A 50 1.29 -4.11 -1.50
C GLY A 50 1.40 -2.67 -2.02
N ILE A 51 2.22 -2.47 -3.07
CA ILE A 51 2.36 -1.17 -3.74
C ILE A 51 1.01 -0.68 -4.27
N PHE A 52 0.26 -1.55 -4.96
CA PHE A 52 -1.04 -1.21 -5.51
C PHE A 52 -2.05 -0.80 -4.44
N LEU A 53 -2.10 -1.50 -3.31
CA LEU A 53 -2.97 -1.17 -2.18
C LEU A 53 -2.62 0.20 -1.57
N LEU A 54 -1.33 0.51 -1.42
CA LEU A 54 -0.89 1.80 -0.90
C LEU A 54 -1.18 2.96 -1.86
N ILE A 55 -0.97 2.77 -3.16
CA ILE A 55 -1.28 3.78 -4.18
C ILE A 55 -2.78 4.03 -4.24
N SER A 56 -3.59 2.96 -4.28
CA SER A 56 -5.06 3.10 -4.30
C SER A 56 -5.59 3.75 -3.03
N TYR A 57 -5.02 3.47 -1.86
CA TYR A 57 -5.33 4.20 -0.62
C TYR A 57 -5.13 5.71 -0.81
N LEU A 58 -3.99 6.11 -1.37
CA LEU A 58 -3.64 7.51 -1.55
C LEU A 58 -4.64 8.22 -2.47
N VAL A 59 -5.02 7.58 -3.58
CA VAL A 59 -6.02 8.09 -4.52
C VAL A 59 -7.39 8.24 -3.84
N ILE A 60 -7.83 7.24 -3.09
CA ILE A 60 -9.12 7.26 -2.38
C ILE A 60 -9.12 8.34 -1.30
N ALA A 61 -8.06 8.43 -0.50
CA ALA A 61 -7.93 9.44 0.55
C ALA A 61 -7.95 10.86 -0.03
N PHE A 62 -7.20 11.08 -1.12
CA PHE A 62 -7.19 12.37 -1.81
C PHE A 62 -8.57 12.72 -2.40
N GLY A 63 -9.22 11.76 -3.04
CA GLY A 63 -10.58 11.93 -3.59
C GLY A 63 -11.61 12.25 -2.49
N TYR A 64 -11.53 11.56 -1.35
CA TYR A 64 -12.40 11.79 -0.20
C TYR A 64 -12.22 13.20 0.39
N ASP A 65 -10.98 13.66 0.50
CA ASP A 65 -10.67 15.01 0.99
C ASP A 65 -11.14 16.08 0.01
N TRP A 66 -10.94 15.85 -1.30
CA TRP A 66 -11.41 16.76 -2.36
C TRP A 66 -12.94 16.89 -2.36
N TYR A 67 -13.66 15.76 -2.35
CA TYR A 67 -15.12 15.74 -2.30
C TYR A 67 -15.66 16.47 -1.06
N ASN A 68 -15.11 16.17 0.11
CA ASN A 68 -15.54 16.79 1.37
C ASN A 68 -15.17 18.27 1.48
N LYS A 69 -14.14 18.73 0.76
CA LYS A 69 -13.80 20.15 0.66
C LYS A 69 -14.84 20.89 -0.18
N ASN A 70 -15.23 20.33 -1.32
CA ASN A 70 -16.19 20.96 -2.23
C ASN A 70 -17.61 21.03 -1.64
N ILE A 71 -18.07 19.96 -0.95
CA ILE A 71 -19.38 20.00 -0.27
C ILE A 71 -19.44 21.08 0.80
N LYS A 72 -18.37 21.27 1.58
CA LYS A 72 -18.33 22.28 2.64
C LYS A 72 -18.16 23.72 2.10
N SER A 73 -17.80 23.89 0.83
CA SER A 73 -17.72 25.20 0.20
C SER A 73 -19.06 25.66 -0.38
N SER A 74 -20.03 24.74 -0.52
CA SER A 74 -21.34 25.00 -1.11
C SER A 74 -22.46 25.16 -0.05
N ASN A 75 -22.14 24.95 1.23
CA ASN A 75 -23.00 25.17 2.40
C ASN A 75 -22.37 26.24 3.28
#